data_AF-A0A6J5EWV0-F1
#
_entry.id   AF-A0A6J5EWV0-F1
#
_cell.length_a   1.000
_cell.length_b   1.000
_cell.length_c   1.000
_cell.angle_alpha   90.00
_cell.angle_beta   90.00
_cell.angle_gamma   90.00
#
_symmetry.space_group_name_H-M   'P 1'
#
loop_
_entity.id
_entity.type
_entity.pdbx_description
1 polymer ?
#
loop_
_entity_poly.entity_id
_entity_poly.type
_entity_poly.pdbx_seq_one_letter_code
_entity_poly.pdbx_strand_id
1 'polypeptide(L)' 'MRRVIEKIAWIIQDQGGVAAIEYGLIAALIAIGIVVALTTIGTDLKTAFSTVATDLSSIVAGI' A
#
# COMPACT_ATOMS: atom_id res chain seq x y z
N MET A 1 -15.35 -10.63 44.47
CA MET A 1 -15.77 -11.15 43.15
C MET A 1 -16.29 -10.07 42.19
N ARG A 2 -16.93 -8.98 42.65
CA ARG A 2 -17.45 -7.90 41.79
C ARG A 2 -16.40 -7.23 40.87
N ARG A 3 -15.18 -7.03 41.38
CA ARG A 3 -14.07 -6.41 40.62
C ARG A 3 -13.56 -7.26 39.45
N VAL A 4 -13.72 -8.59 39.50
CA VAL A 4 -13.32 -9.49 38.40
C VAL A 4 -14.35 -9.41 37.28
N ILE A 5 -15.63 -9.37 37.63
CA ILE A 5 -16.74 -9.22 36.69
C ILE A 5 -16.66 -7.86 35.98
N GLU A 6 -16.37 -6.78 36.71
CA GLU A 6 -16.10 -5.44 36.14
C GLU A 6 -14.87 -5.44 35.21
N LYS A 7 -13.81 -6.17 35.58
CA LYS A 7 -12.59 -6.35 34.75
C LYS A 7 -12.79 -7.26 33.51
N ILE A 8 -13.87 -8.02 33.43
CA ILE A 8 -14.21 -8.79 32.23
C ILE A 8 -15.12 -7.96 31.33
N ALA A 9 -16.04 -7.19 31.93
CA ALA A 9 -16.94 -6.31 31.21
C ALA A 9 -16.20 -5.21 30.41
N TRP A 10 -15.11 -4.62 30.94
CA TRP A 10 -14.37 -3.59 30.19
C TRP A 10 -13.62 -4.13 28.97
N ILE A 11 -13.17 -5.40 28.98
CA ILE A 11 -12.52 -6.04 27.83
C ILE A 11 -13.53 -6.27 26.70
N ILE A 12 -14.77 -6.64 27.05
CA ILE A 12 -15.85 -6.85 26.09
C ILE A 12 -16.40 -5.50 25.56
N GLN A 13 -16.29 -4.42 26.34
CA GLN A 13 -16.62 -3.06 25.92
C GLN A 13 -15.49 -2.35 25.16
N ASP A 14 -14.30 -2.93 25.05
CA ASP A 14 -13.21 -2.35 24.28
C ASP A 14 -13.46 -2.50 22.78
N GLN A 15 -14.22 -1.56 22.22
CA GLN A 15 -14.55 -1.45 20.80
C GLN A 15 -13.30 -1.20 19.93
N GLY A 16 -12.11 -1.03 20.52
CA GLY A 16 -10.85 -0.82 19.80
C GLY A 16 -10.49 -1.95 18.84
N GLY A 17 -10.86 -3.20 19.14
CA GLY A 17 -10.65 -4.34 18.25
C GLY A 17 -11.56 -4.36 17.02
N VAL A 18 -12.81 -3.91 17.16
CA VAL A 18 -13.78 -3.80 16.06
C VAL A 18 -13.42 -2.61 15.15
N ALA A 19 -13.02 -1.49 15.76
CA ALA A 19 -12.52 -0.33 15.01
C ALA A 19 -11.25 -0.65 14.20
N ALA A 20 -10.36 -1.51 14.72
CA ALA A 20 -9.16 -1.95 14.01
C ALA A 20 -9.48 -2.73 12.71
N ILE A 21 -10.58 -3.48 12.66
CA ILE A 21 -11.01 -4.20 11.45
C ILE A 21 -11.56 -3.24 10.39
N GLU A 22 -12.32 -2.22 10.80
CA GLU A 22 -12.89 -1.23 9.87
C GLU A 22 -11.81 -0.36 9.24
N TYR A 23 -10.92 0.21 10.07
CA TYR A 23 -9.78 0.98 9.56
C TYR A 23 -8.75 0.08 8.85
N GLY A 24 -8.62 -1.18 9.26
CA GLY A 24 -7.78 -2.17 8.58
C GLY A 24 -8.23 -2.46 7.16
N LEU A 25 -9.54 -2.56 6.92
CA LEU A 25 -10.10 -2.77 5.58
C LEU A 25 -9.87 -1.54 4.67
N ILE A 26 -10.09 -0.33 5.19
CA ILE A 26 -9.84 0.92 4.45
C ILE A 26 -8.34 1.05 4.13
N ALA A 27 -7.47 0.76 5.10
CA ALA A 27 -6.02 0.77 4.89
C ALA A 27 -5.60 -0.24 3.81
N ALA A 28 -6.18 -1.45 3.80
CA ALA A 28 -5.91 -2.46 2.77
C ALA A 28 -6.35 -1.98 1.37
N LEU A 29 -7.52 -1.36 1.25
CA LEU A 29 -8.00 -0.81 -0.03
C LEU A 29 -7.12 0.32 -0.55
N ILE A 30 -6.70 1.24 0.34
CA ILE A 30 -5.77 2.31 -0.02
C ILE A 30 -4.43 1.73 -0.45
N ALA A 31 -3.90 0.75 0.28
CA ALA A 31 -2.63 0.09 -0.05
C ALA A 31 -2.68 -0.56 -1.44
N ILE A 32 -3.76 -1.27 -1.78
CA ILE A 32 -3.95 -1.86 -3.12
C ILE A 32 -3.96 -0.77 -4.20
N GLY A 33 -4.70 0.32 -3.98
CA GLY A 33 -4.74 1.45 -4.92
C GLY A 33 -3.37 2.07 -5.16
N ILE A 34 -2.58 2.25 -4.10
CA ILE A 34 -1.21 2.77 -4.19
C ILE A 34 -0.32 1.80 -4.98
N VAL A 35 -0.37 0.50 -4.71
CA VAL A 35 0.43 -0.51 -5.43
C VAL A 35 0.14 -0.47 -6.93
N VAL A 36 -1.13 -0.39 -7.32
CA VAL A 36 -1.53 -0.29 -8.74
C VAL A 36 -0.97 0.98 -9.36
N ALA A 37 -1.15 2.14 -8.71
CA ALA A 37 -0.65 3.41 -9.22
C ALA A 37 0.88 3.42 -9.39
N LEU A 38 1.62 2.92 -8.39
CA LEU A 38 3.07 2.83 -8.44
C LEU A 38 3.56 1.85 -9.51
N THR A 39 2.81 0.78 -9.78
CA THR A 39 3.14 -0.17 -10.86
C THR A 39 3.07 0.50 -12.23
N THR A 40 2.03 1.29 -12.47
CA THR A 40 1.89 2.06 -13.72
C THR A 40 3.02 3.08 -13.86
N ILE A 41 3.26 3.89 -12.81
CA ILE A 41 4.34 4.89 -12.80
C ILE A 41 5.70 4.22 -13.05
N GLY A 42 5.97 3.07 -12.42
CA GLY A 42 7.22 2.33 -12.63
C GLY A 42 7.37 1.83 -14.07
N THR A 43 6.27 1.42 -14.70
CA THR A 43 6.25 0.99 -16.11
C THR A 43 6.53 2.16 -17.05
N ASP A 44 5.91 3.30 -16.80
CA ASP A 44 6.09 4.51 -17.62
C ASP A 44 7.53 5.03 -17.51
N LEU A 45 8.09 5.07 -16.29
CA LEU A 45 9.49 5.44 -16.07
C LEU A 45 10.44 4.48 -16.79
N LYS A 46 10.23 3.17 -16.67
CA LYS A 46 11.04 2.17 -17.38
C LYS A 46 10.98 2.38 -18.89
N THR A 47 9.80 2.65 -19.41
CA THR A 47 9.60 2.92 -20.84
C THR A 47 10.36 4.16 -21.27
N ALA A 48 10.22 5.27 -20.53
CA ALA A 48 10.92 6.52 -20.83
C ALA A 48 12.46 6.34 -20.85
N PHE A 49 13.02 5.71 -19.81
CA PHE A 49 14.46 5.44 -19.76
C PHE A 49 14.91 4.45 -20.83
N SER A 50 14.10 3.45 -21.16
CA SER A 50 14.40 2.50 -22.25
C SER A 50 14.44 3.18 -23.61
N THR A 51 13.53 4.11 -23.88
CA THR A 51 13.54 4.91 -25.11
C THR A 51 14.81 5.73 -25.19
N VAL A 52 15.14 6.49 -24.14
CA VAL A 52 16.37 7.30 -24.09
C VAL A 52 17.62 6.43 -24.28
N ALA A 53 17.69 5.27 -23.63
CA ALA A 53 18.81 4.35 -23.78
C ALA A 53 18.92 3.80 -25.21
N THR A 54 17.77 3.50 -25.84
CA THR A 54 17.72 3.01 -27.23
C THR A 54 18.19 4.09 -28.20
N ASP A 55 17.71 5.32 -28.04
CA ASP A 55 18.08 6.45 -28.88
C ASP A 55 19.59 6.74 -28.78
N LEU A 56 20.13 6.74 -27.55
CA LEU A 56 21.56 6.92 -27.32
C LEU A 56 22.38 5.78 -27.96
N SER A 57 21.95 4.53 -27.80
CA SER A 57 22.62 3.38 -28.40
C SER A 57 22.60 3.43 -29.92
N SER A 58 21.48 3.86 -30.51
CA SER A 58 21.32 4.01 -31.97
C SER A 58 22.30 5.03 -32.53
N ILE A 59 22.45 6.18 -31.86
CA ILE A 59 23.41 7.23 -32.25
C ILE A 59 24.85 6.71 -32.17
N VAL A 60 25.21 6.01 -31.09
CA VAL A 60 26.57 5.48 -30.91
C VAL A 60 26.90 4.39 -31.93
N ALA A 61 25.93 3.54 -32.30
CA ALA A 61 26.14 2.48 -33.28
C ALA A 61 26.15 2.98 -34.74
N GLY A 62 25.58 4.17 -34.99
CA GLY A 62 25.55 4.82 -36.31
C GLY A 62 26.76 5.71 -36.62
N ILE A 63 27.68 5.87 -35.65
CA ILE A 63 29.02 6.47 -35.82
C ILE A 63 30.03 5.35 -35.97
#